data_AF-X0Y442-F1
#
_entry.id   AF-X0Y442-F1
#
_cell.length_a   1.000
_cell.length_b   1.000
_cell.length_c   1.000
_cell.angle_alpha   90.00
_cell.angle_beta   90.00
_cell.angle_gamma   90.00
#
_symmetry.space_group_name_H-M   'P 1'
#
loop_
_entity.id
_entity.type
_entity.pdbx_description
1 polymer ?
#
loop_
_entity_poly.entity_id
_entity_poly.type
_entity_poly.pdbx_seq_one_letter_code
_entity_poly.pdbx_strand_id
1 'polypeptide(L)'
;MNIPYLKAEGFEADDIIATLTINARKNGYRSYICSKDKDLEQLLDEDSVIFDIVSQKVTTADILKKKKGIIPKQVPDFLALTGDKVDNIPGIPGIGPRTAMQLLNTYGTLDDIYLKLEEVNSNLRYKLKQFHEQAILARELV
;
A
#
# COMPACT_ATOMS: atom_id res chain seq x y z
N MET A 1 20.09 -19.55 -17.14
CA MET A 1 18.63 -19.31 -17.02
C MET A 1 18.25 -18.29 -18.08
N ASN A 2 17.17 -18.52 -18.83
CA ASN A 2 16.69 -17.62 -19.88
C ASN A 2 15.55 -16.75 -19.33
N ILE A 3 15.87 -15.86 -18.40
CA ILE A 3 14.91 -14.95 -17.75
C ILE A 3 15.03 -13.59 -18.44
N PRO A 4 13.98 -13.11 -19.13
CA PRO A 4 13.98 -11.77 -19.72
C PRO A 4 14.18 -10.71 -18.64
N TYR A 5 14.95 -9.67 -18.96
CA TYR A 5 15.01 -8.44 -18.17
C TYR A 5 14.27 -7.33 -18.91
N LEU A 6 13.55 -6.49 -18.17
CA LEU A 6 12.81 -5.36 -18.71
C LEU A 6 13.26 -4.09 -18.00
N LYS A 7 13.33 -3.01 -18.76
CA LYS A 7 13.58 -1.65 -18.27
C LYS A 7 12.78 -0.70 -19.14
N ALA A 8 12.14 0.27 -18.51
CA ALA A 8 11.54 1.42 -19.19
C ALA A 8 12.19 2.69 -18.62
N GLU A 9 12.62 3.60 -19.49
CA GLU A 9 13.20 4.87 -19.05
C GLU A 9 12.10 5.78 -18.49
N GLY A 10 12.34 6.38 -17.33
CA GLY A 10 11.37 7.22 -16.63
C GLY A 10 10.34 6.47 -15.79
N PHE A 11 10.46 5.16 -15.64
CA PHE A 11 9.60 4.33 -14.79
C PHE A 11 10.42 3.54 -13.78
N GLU A 12 9.84 3.35 -12.60
CA GLU A 12 10.44 2.54 -11.55
C GLU A 12 10.13 1.04 -11.76
N ALA A 13 10.80 0.19 -10.98
CA ALA A 13 10.67 -1.26 -11.16
C ALA A 13 9.29 -1.77 -10.72
N ASP A 14 8.73 -1.18 -9.69
CA ASP A 14 7.38 -1.38 -9.18
C ASP A 14 6.30 -0.99 -10.21
N ASP A 15 6.46 0.11 -10.95
CA ASP A 15 5.58 0.51 -12.06
C ASP A 15 5.51 -0.60 -13.12
N ILE A 16 6.66 -1.15 -13.48
CA ILE A 16 6.79 -2.23 -14.44
C ILE A 16 6.14 -3.51 -13.88
N ILE A 17 6.40 -3.84 -12.61
CA ILE A 17 5.82 -5.01 -11.94
C ILE A 17 4.29 -4.89 -11.86
N ALA A 18 3.76 -3.73 -11.49
CA ALA A 18 2.33 -3.45 -11.43
C ALA A 18 1.70 -3.62 -12.81
N THR A 19 2.30 -3.01 -13.84
CA THR A 19 1.84 -3.12 -15.23
C THR A 19 1.80 -4.57 -15.70
N LEU A 20 2.87 -5.33 -15.45
CA LEU A 20 2.95 -6.74 -15.83
C LEU A 20 1.97 -7.61 -15.05
N THR A 21 1.78 -7.35 -13.76
CA THR A 21 0.84 -8.10 -12.91
C THR A 21 -0.60 -7.88 -13.38
N ILE A 22 -0.99 -6.63 -13.66
CA ILE A 22 -2.32 -6.30 -14.19
C ILE A 22 -2.52 -6.93 -15.57
N ASN A 23 -1.50 -6.92 -16.43
CA ASN A 23 -1.57 -7.55 -17.76
C ASN A 23 -1.70 -9.08 -17.66
N ALA A 24 -0.88 -9.72 -16.81
CA ALA A 24 -0.93 -11.15 -16.56
C ALA A 24 -2.33 -11.59 -16.11
N ARG A 25 -2.92 -10.87 -15.14
CA ARG A 25 -4.28 -11.09 -14.66
C ARG A 25 -5.32 -10.99 -15.78
N LYS A 26 -5.25 -9.96 -16.61
CA LYS A 26 -6.17 -9.79 -17.76
C LYS A 26 -6.11 -10.96 -18.76
N ASN A 27 -4.99 -11.67 -18.81
CA ASN A 27 -4.79 -12.84 -19.65
C ASN A 27 -4.99 -14.18 -18.91
N GLY A 28 -5.51 -14.15 -17.67
CA GLY A 28 -5.79 -15.35 -16.88
C GLY A 28 -4.56 -16.04 -16.28
N TYR A 29 -3.44 -15.32 -16.18
CA TYR A 29 -2.23 -15.82 -15.53
C TYR A 29 -2.17 -15.43 -14.06
N ARG A 30 -1.56 -16.31 -13.27
CA ARG A 30 -1.22 -16.03 -11.87
C ARG A 30 0.20 -15.47 -11.75
N SER A 31 0.36 -14.48 -10.89
CA SER A 31 1.62 -13.77 -10.66
C SER A 31 2.18 -14.02 -9.26
N TYR A 32 3.46 -14.39 -9.21
CA TYR A 32 4.24 -14.43 -7.98
C TYR A 32 5.23 -13.27 -8.02
N ILE A 33 5.00 -12.27 -7.17
CA ILE A 33 5.82 -11.06 -7.09
C ILE A 33 6.90 -11.28 -6.05
N CYS A 34 8.16 -11.31 -6.48
CA CYS A 34 9.30 -11.54 -5.59
C CYS A 34 9.91 -10.21 -5.15
N SER A 35 9.33 -9.57 -4.14
CA SER A 35 9.83 -8.31 -3.58
C SER A 35 9.52 -8.19 -2.08
N LYS A 36 10.26 -7.32 -1.38
CA LYS A 36 10.00 -6.92 0.02
C LYS A 36 9.37 -5.53 0.13
N ASP A 37 9.22 -4.87 -0.99
CA ASP A 37 8.54 -3.59 -1.12
C ASP A 37 7.09 -3.74 -0.65
N LYS A 38 6.65 -2.82 0.23
CA LYS A 38 5.32 -2.88 0.84
C LYS A 38 4.26 -2.27 -0.07
N ASP A 39 4.64 -1.42 -1.01
CA ASP A 39 3.72 -0.75 -1.93
C ASP A 39 3.10 -1.79 -2.87
N LEU A 40 3.90 -2.79 -3.27
CA LEU A 40 3.44 -3.91 -4.09
C LEU A 40 2.37 -4.79 -3.41
N GLU A 41 2.15 -4.66 -2.10
CA GLU A 41 1.04 -5.35 -1.43
C GLU A 41 -0.33 -4.86 -1.94
N GLN A 42 -0.41 -3.68 -2.54
CA GLN A 42 -1.62 -3.18 -3.19
C GLN A 42 -2.06 -4.05 -4.38
N LEU A 43 -1.11 -4.75 -5.01
CA LEU A 43 -1.36 -5.58 -6.18
C LEU A 43 -2.06 -6.90 -5.82
N LEU A 44 -1.96 -7.34 -4.56
CA LEU A 44 -2.48 -8.61 -4.08
C LEU A 44 -3.97 -8.81 -4.40
N ASP A 45 -4.31 -9.97 -4.94
CA ASP A 45 -5.68 -10.39 -5.21
C ASP A 45 -5.79 -11.93 -5.31
N GLU A 46 -6.79 -12.45 -6.01
CA GLU A 46 -6.97 -13.89 -6.22
C GLU A 46 -5.91 -14.53 -7.13
N ASP A 47 -5.35 -13.76 -8.08
CA ASP A 47 -4.40 -14.24 -9.07
C ASP A 47 -2.96 -13.73 -8.83
N SER A 48 -2.73 -12.88 -7.83
CA SER A 48 -1.41 -12.34 -7.54
C SER A 48 -1.05 -12.37 -6.06
N VAL A 49 0.18 -12.81 -5.79
CA VAL A 49 0.72 -12.99 -4.45
C VAL A 49 2.14 -12.44 -4.36
N ILE A 50 2.56 -12.04 -3.15
CA ILE A 50 3.96 -11.71 -2.88
C ILE A 50 4.67 -12.95 -2.33
N PHE A 51 5.83 -13.27 -2.89
CA PHE A 51 6.67 -14.38 -2.48
C PHE A 51 8.02 -13.89 -1.97
N ASP A 52 8.32 -14.17 -0.69
CA ASP A 52 9.62 -13.90 -0.12
C ASP A 52 10.53 -15.11 -0.35
N ILE A 53 11.55 -14.95 -1.19
CA ILE A 53 12.46 -16.05 -1.60
C ILE A 53 13.31 -16.60 -0.44
N VAL A 54 13.56 -15.80 0.59
CA VAL A 54 14.43 -16.17 1.72
C VAL A 54 13.65 -17.03 2.72
N SER A 55 12.46 -16.57 3.09
CA SER A 55 11.58 -17.25 4.05
C SER A 55 10.65 -18.27 3.40
N GLN A 56 10.57 -18.28 2.07
CA GLN A 56 9.65 -19.08 1.25
C GLN A 56 8.17 -18.87 1.63
N LYS A 57 7.84 -17.69 2.15
CA LYS A 57 6.47 -17.35 2.56
C LYS A 57 5.74 -16.65 1.42
N VAL A 58 4.48 -17.04 1.27
CA VAL A 58 3.52 -16.37 0.37
C VAL A 58 2.66 -15.43 1.21
N THR A 59 2.54 -14.19 0.78
CA THR A 59 1.59 -13.21 1.31
C THR A 59 0.45 -13.06 0.31
N THR A 60 -0.76 -13.39 0.74
CA THR A 60 -2.02 -13.19 0.01
C THR A 60 -2.78 -12.01 0.59
N ALA A 61 -3.85 -11.56 -0.11
CA ALA A 61 -4.76 -10.54 0.42
C ALA A 61 -5.34 -10.91 1.81
N ASP A 62 -5.64 -12.19 2.05
CA ASP A 62 -6.11 -12.66 3.36
C ASP A 62 -5.03 -12.57 4.45
N ILE A 63 -3.78 -12.88 4.12
CA ILE A 63 -2.66 -12.77 5.05
C ILE A 63 -2.38 -11.30 5.36
N LEU A 64 -2.44 -10.43 4.35
CA LEU A 64 -2.36 -8.99 4.52
C LEU A 64 -3.43 -8.50 5.50
N LYS A 65 -4.69 -8.87 5.26
CA LYS A 65 -5.81 -8.49 6.13
C LYS A 65 -5.63 -9.00 7.56
N LYS A 66 -5.19 -10.24 7.76
CA LYS A 66 -4.92 -10.78 9.10
C LYS A 66 -3.77 -10.06 9.82
N LYS A 67 -2.74 -9.63 9.09
CA LYS A 67 -1.54 -9.00 9.68
C LYS A 67 -1.70 -7.50 9.91
N LYS A 68 -2.18 -6.77 8.90
CA LYS A 68 -2.28 -5.30 8.90
C LYS A 68 -3.70 -4.79 9.19
N GLY A 69 -4.71 -5.66 9.08
CA GLY A 69 -6.11 -5.27 9.33
C GLY A 69 -6.73 -4.41 8.23
N ILE A 70 -6.11 -4.37 7.04
CA ILE A 70 -6.53 -3.60 5.86
C ILE A 70 -6.61 -4.52 4.64
N ILE A 71 -7.27 -4.08 3.58
CA ILE A 71 -7.30 -4.77 2.29
C ILE A 71 -6.25 -4.18 1.31
N PRO A 72 -5.88 -4.89 0.22
CA PRO A 72 -4.88 -4.40 -0.74
C PRO A 72 -5.16 -2.99 -1.26
N LYS A 73 -6.42 -2.67 -1.57
CA LYS A 73 -6.83 -1.33 -2.03
C LYS A 73 -6.59 -0.19 -1.04
N GLN A 74 -6.35 -0.52 0.24
CA GLN A 74 -6.09 0.46 1.30
C GLN A 74 -4.60 0.61 1.60
N VAL A 75 -3.71 -0.15 0.94
CA VAL A 75 -2.26 -0.08 1.18
C VAL A 75 -1.72 1.33 0.90
N PRO A 76 -2.04 2.01 -0.21
CA PRO A 76 -1.58 3.38 -0.46
C PRO A 76 -1.99 4.35 0.66
N ASP A 77 -3.28 4.34 1.03
CA ASP A 77 -3.79 5.20 2.12
C ASP A 77 -3.16 4.85 3.48
N PHE A 78 -2.88 3.57 3.72
CA PHE A 78 -2.24 3.12 4.96
C PHE A 78 -0.82 3.64 5.05
N LEU A 79 -0.03 3.55 3.98
CA LEU A 79 1.34 4.04 3.95
C LEU A 79 1.41 5.56 3.94
N ALA A 80 0.46 6.25 3.31
CA ALA A 80 0.29 7.68 3.43
C ALA A 80 0.08 8.14 4.90
N LEU A 81 -0.66 7.35 5.68
CA LEU A 81 -0.91 7.63 7.10
C LEU A 81 0.28 7.24 7.99
N THR A 82 0.91 6.08 7.78
CA THR A 82 1.94 5.54 8.68
C THR A 82 3.37 5.89 8.29
N GLY A 83 3.57 6.24 7.03
CA GLY A 83 4.87 6.36 6.39
C GLY A 83 5.46 5.02 5.96
N ASP A 84 6.47 5.09 5.10
CA ASP A 84 7.42 4.02 4.82
C ASP A 84 8.85 4.51 5.00
N LYS A 85 9.59 3.89 5.92
CA LYS A 85 10.98 4.25 6.19
C LYS A 85 11.92 3.82 5.07
N VAL A 86 11.56 2.78 4.32
CA VAL A 86 12.40 2.28 3.22
C VAL A 86 12.43 3.30 2.10
N ASP A 87 11.27 3.87 1.77
CA ASP A 87 11.07 4.83 0.68
C ASP A 87 11.12 6.29 1.14
N ASN A 88 11.58 6.51 2.38
CA ASN A 88 11.71 7.83 3.00
C ASN A 88 10.40 8.63 3.03
N ILE A 89 9.27 7.94 3.15
CA ILE A 89 7.94 8.51 3.28
C ILE A 89 7.65 8.70 4.78
N PRO A 90 7.54 9.95 5.27
CA PRO A 90 7.44 10.21 6.71
C PRO A 90 6.09 9.79 7.34
N GLY A 91 5.00 9.76 6.57
CA GLY A 91 3.64 9.55 7.09
C GLY A 91 3.17 10.67 8.02
N ILE A 92 2.05 10.50 8.72
CA ILE A 92 1.58 11.52 9.66
C ILE A 92 2.17 11.27 11.07
N PRO A 93 2.93 12.23 11.64
CA PRO A 93 3.51 12.06 12.97
C PRO A 93 2.48 11.71 14.05
N GLY A 94 2.72 10.57 14.71
CA GLY A 94 1.84 10.06 15.75
C GLY A 94 0.56 9.38 15.25
N ILE A 95 0.50 9.01 13.97
CA ILE A 95 -0.42 8.01 13.42
C ILE A 95 0.38 6.76 13.09
N GLY A 96 0.24 5.72 13.92
CA GLY A 96 0.89 4.42 13.68
C GLY A 96 -0.04 3.40 13.03
N PRO A 97 0.46 2.18 12.73
CA PRO A 97 -0.29 1.11 12.07
C PRO A 97 -1.67 0.83 12.65
N ARG A 98 -1.79 0.79 13.98
CA ARG A 98 -3.07 0.53 14.67
C ARG A 98 -4.09 1.62 14.40
N THR A 99 -3.68 2.88 14.47
CA THR A 99 -4.55 4.03 14.26
C THR A 99 -4.95 4.14 12.78
N ALA A 100 -3.99 3.97 11.87
CA ALA A 100 -4.27 3.98 10.43
C ALA A 100 -5.28 2.89 10.04
N MET A 101 -5.07 1.67 10.53
CA MET A 101 -6.02 0.56 10.33
C MET A 101 -7.42 0.87 10.89
N GLN A 102 -7.52 1.45 12.08
CA GLN A 102 -8.82 1.84 12.65
C GLN A 102 -9.53 2.91 11.81
N LEU A 103 -8.79 3.92 11.33
CA LEU A 103 -9.33 4.95 10.47
C LEU A 103 -9.82 4.36 9.15
N LEU A 104 -9.00 3.55 8.47
CA LEU A 104 -9.35 2.96 7.17
C LEU A 104 -10.48 1.94 7.27
N ASN A 105 -10.57 1.19 8.38
CA ASN A 105 -11.73 0.31 8.61
C ASN A 105 -13.02 1.08 8.91
N THR A 106 -12.93 2.28 9.46
CA THR A 106 -14.12 3.10 9.79
C THR A 106 -14.59 3.92 8.59
N TYR A 107 -13.65 4.53 7.86
CA TYR A 107 -13.94 5.52 6.83
C TYR A 107 -13.74 5.00 5.41
N GLY A 108 -12.95 3.93 5.22
CA GLY A 108 -12.69 3.33 3.92
C GLY A 108 -11.40 3.84 3.30
N THR A 109 -11.35 5.13 2.97
CA THR A 109 -10.25 5.77 2.23
C THR A 109 -9.67 6.99 2.95
N LEU A 110 -8.50 7.46 2.52
CA LEU A 110 -7.93 8.71 3.01
C LEU A 110 -8.84 9.92 2.73
N ASP A 111 -9.47 9.96 1.55
CA ASP A 111 -10.39 11.04 1.19
C ASP A 111 -11.64 11.04 2.08
N ASP A 112 -12.21 9.87 2.38
CA ASP A 112 -13.35 9.73 3.27
C ASP A 112 -13.04 10.16 4.71
N ILE A 113 -11.80 9.94 5.18
CA ILE A 113 -11.34 10.44 6.48
C ILE A 113 -11.38 11.97 6.51
N TYR A 114 -10.92 12.63 5.44
CA TYR A 114 -10.93 14.09 5.36
C TYR A 114 -12.34 14.66 5.13
N LEU A 115 -13.23 13.95 4.43
CA LEU A 115 -14.63 14.33 4.30
C LEU A 115 -15.38 14.29 5.64
N LYS A 116 -15.06 13.32 6.50
CA LYS A 116 -15.68 13.12 7.83
C LYS A 116 -14.78 13.54 8.97
N LEU A 117 -13.89 14.50 8.72
CA LEU A 117 -12.86 14.91 9.67
C LEU A 117 -13.41 15.41 11.01
N GLU A 118 -14.62 15.96 11.00
CA GLU A 118 -15.33 16.43 12.19
C GLU A 118 -15.91 15.31 13.08
N GLU A 119 -15.93 14.05 12.60
CA GLU A 119 -16.29 12.86 13.39
C GLU A 119 -15.04 12.23 14.05
N VAL A 120 -13.85 12.51 13.53
CA VAL A 120 -12.58 12.01 14.06
C VAL A 120 -12.26 12.69 15.39
N ASN A 121 -11.71 11.96 16.37
CA ASN A 121 -11.36 12.52 17.67
C ASN A 121 -10.46 13.79 17.54
N SER A 122 -10.55 14.71 18.50
CA SER A 122 -9.93 16.03 18.40
C SER A 122 -8.41 15.99 18.19
N ASN A 123 -7.70 15.07 18.84
CA ASN A 123 -6.25 14.93 18.73
C ASN A 123 -5.81 14.41 17.34
N LEU A 124 -6.48 13.39 16.81
CA LEU A 124 -6.20 12.86 15.47
C LEU A 124 -6.64 13.87 14.40
N ARG A 125 -7.77 14.54 14.59
CA ARG A 125 -8.25 15.61 13.72
C ARG A 125 -7.21 16.71 13.55
N TYR A 126 -6.61 17.16 14.66
CA TYR A 126 -5.54 18.16 14.63
C TYR A 126 -4.35 17.70 13.79
N LYS A 127 -3.86 16.47 14.00
CA LYS A 127 -2.74 15.90 13.24
C LYS A 127 -3.07 15.76 11.74
N LEU A 128 -4.24 15.23 11.41
CA LEU A 128 -4.72 15.09 10.04
C LEU A 128 -4.81 16.45 9.34
N LYS A 129 -5.31 17.50 10.01
CA LYS A 129 -5.32 18.86 9.47
C LYS A 129 -3.90 19.42 9.28
N GLN A 130 -3.02 19.24 10.25
CA GLN A 130 -1.66 19.78 10.21
C GLN A 130 -0.80 19.14 9.10
N PHE A 131 -0.97 17.84 8.84
CA PHE A 131 -0.16 17.08 7.88
C PHE A 131 -0.95 16.65 6.64
N HIS A 132 -2.00 17.40 6.27
CA HIS A 132 -2.87 17.07 5.15
C HIS A 132 -2.10 16.93 3.83
N GLU A 133 -1.38 17.98 3.42
CA GLU A 133 -0.63 17.99 2.15
C GLU A 133 0.42 16.87 2.10
N GLN A 134 1.08 16.61 3.22
CA GLN A 134 2.06 15.53 3.33
C GLN A 134 1.42 14.14 3.13
N ALA A 135 0.22 13.92 3.67
CA ALA A 135 -0.49 12.67 3.49
C ALA A 135 -0.98 12.47 2.04
N ILE A 136 -1.45 13.54 1.39
CA ILE A 136 -1.87 13.47 -0.02
C ILE A 136 -0.66 13.18 -0.91
N LEU A 137 0.44 13.92 -0.74
CA LEU A 137 1.68 13.66 -1.49
C LEU A 137 2.21 12.26 -1.23
N ALA A 138 2.23 11.81 0.03
CA ALA A 138 2.68 10.46 0.36
C ALA A 138 1.86 9.39 -0.35
N ARG A 139 0.54 9.59 -0.51
CA ARG A 139 -0.34 8.67 -1.25
C ARG A 139 -0.04 8.65 -2.75
N GLU A 140 0.40 9.75 -3.33
CA GLU A 140 0.75 9.82 -4.76
C GLU A 140 2.09 9.15 -5.08
N LEU A 141 2.93 8.92 -4.06
CA LEU A 141 4.24 8.31 -4.18
C LEU A 141 4.24 6.79 -3.93
N VAL A 142 3.09 6.19 -3.60
CA VAL A 142 2.91 4.77 -3.25
C VAL A 142 1.82 4.09 -4.05
#